data_AF-A0A9D6NHU9-F1
#
_entry.id   AF-A0A9D6NHU9-F1
#
_cell.length_a   1.000
_cell.length_b   1.000
_cell.length_c   1.000
_cell.angle_alpha   90.00
_cell.angle_beta   90.00
_cell.angle_gamma   90.00
#
_symmetry.space_group_name_H-M   'P 1'
#
loop_
_entity.id
_entity.type
_entity.pdbx_description
1 polymer ?
#
loop_
_entity_poly.entity_id
_entity_poly.type
_entity_poly.pdbx_seq_one_letter_code
_entity_poly.pdbx_strand_id
1 'polypeptide(L)' 'LAKIVHSADVATDIDKDPIARGLDAVAVGYGLRYPNDEENLEYQFEVYDALYAWCRLQVAKG' A
#
# COMPACT_ATOMS: atom_id res chain seq x y z
N LEU A 1 4.69 3.33 7.02
CA LEU A 1 3.46 2.73 6.46
C LEU A 1 2.25 3.65 6.55
N ALA A 2 1.75 4.01 7.74
CA ALA A 2 0.51 4.80 7.86
C ALA A 2 0.47 6.08 6.99
N LYS A 3 1.59 6.82 6.89
CA LYS A 3 1.71 8.01 6.02
C LYS A 3 1.60 7.68 4.52
N ILE A 4 2.19 6.57 4.10
CA ILE A 4 2.13 6.08 2.71
C ILE A 4 0.69 5.69 2.37
N VAL A 5 0.04 4.91 3.24
CA VAL A 5 -1.36 4.48 3.06
C VAL A 5 -2.30 5.68 3.02
N HIS A 6 -2.15 6.64 3.94
CA HIS A 6 -2.95 7.87 3.94
C HIS A 6 -2.80 8.66 2.64
N SER A 7 -1.56 8.82 2.16
CA SER A 7 -1.30 9.51 0.91
C SER A 7 -1.90 8.76 -0.28
N ALA A 8 -1.87 7.43 -0.29
CA ALA A 8 -2.47 6.61 -1.34
C ALA A 8 -4.00 6.69 -1.37
N ASP A 9 -4.65 6.72 -0.20
CA ASP A 9 -6.11 6.71 -0.06
C ASP A 9 -6.76 8.08 -0.31
N VAL A 10 -6.02 9.17 -0.06
CA VAL A 10 -6.52 10.55 -0.21
C VAL A 10 -6.00 11.15 -1.52
N ALA A 11 -6.89 11.34 -2.50
CA ALA A 11 -6.53 11.81 -3.84
C ALA A 11 -5.75 13.15 -3.86
N THR A 12 -6.03 14.07 -2.94
CA THR A 12 -5.28 15.35 -2.82
C THR A 12 -3.86 15.17 -2.25
N ASP A 13 -3.59 14.02 -1.64
CA ASP A 13 -2.38 13.71 -0.88
C ASP A 13 -1.51 12.68 -1.59
N ILE A 14 -1.93 12.18 -2.76
CA ILE A 14 -1.26 11.13 -3.53
C ILE A 14 0.21 11.42 -3.87
N ASP A 15 0.59 12.70 -3.90
CA ASP A 15 1.97 13.15 -4.16
C ASP A 15 2.74 13.59 -2.89
N LYS A 16 2.17 13.43 -1.70
CA LYS A 16 2.83 13.77 -0.42
C LYS A 16 3.84 12.71 0.05
N ASP A 17 3.74 11.48 -0.45
CA ASP A 17 4.71 10.42 -0.20
C ASP A 17 5.07 9.74 -1.54
N PRO A 18 6.37 9.65 -1.90
CA PRO A 18 6.78 9.10 -3.20
C PRO A 18 6.39 7.64 -3.43
N ILE A 19 6.08 6.88 -2.37
CA ILE A 19 5.66 5.47 -2.47
C ILE A 19 4.15 5.35 -2.72
N ALA A 20 3.36 6.39 -2.44
CA ALA A 20 1.90 6.35 -2.47
C ALA A 20 1.32 5.98 -3.85
N ARG A 21 1.83 6.59 -4.94
CA ARG A 21 1.44 6.26 -6.32
C ARG A 21 1.64 4.77 -6.66
N GLY A 22 2.73 4.18 -6.18
CA GLY A 22 3.02 2.77 -6.38
C GLY A 22 2.07 1.88 -5.59
N LEU A 23 1.78 2.26 -4.34
CA LEU A 23 0.82 1.54 -3.50
C LEU A 23 -0.60 1.58 -4.10
N ASP A 24 -1.04 2.74 -4.58
CA ASP A 24 -2.34 2.93 -5.25
C ASP A 24 -2.46 2.05 -6.50
N ALA A 25 -1.45 2.08 -7.38
CA ALA A 25 -1.45 1.24 -8.59
C ALA A 25 -1.55 -0.27 -8.27
N VAL A 26 -0.86 -0.72 -7.23
CA VAL A 26 -0.95 -2.11 -6.77
C VAL A 26 -2.34 -2.40 -6.18
N ALA A 27 -2.86 -1.53 -5.32
CA ALA A 27 -4.17 -1.72 -4.68
C ALA A 27 -5.30 -1.80 -5.71
N VAL A 28 -5.32 -0.89 -6.70
CA VAL A 28 -6.27 -0.92 -7.82
C VAL A 28 -6.10 -2.20 -8.64
N GLY A 29 -4.86 -2.60 -8.96
CA GLY A 29 -4.58 -3.83 -9.70
C GLY A 29 -5.10 -5.09 -8.99
N TYR A 30 -5.01 -5.12 -7.66
CA TYR A 30 -5.54 -6.19 -6.83
C TYR A 30 -7.07 -6.28 -6.88
N GLY A 31 -7.78 -5.15 -6.80
CA GLY A 31 -9.23 -5.12 -6.97
C GLY A 31 -9.72 -5.56 -8.37
N LEU A 32 -8.91 -5.32 -9.41
CA LEU A 32 -9.21 -5.82 -10.76
C LEU A 32 -8.93 -7.32 -10.89
N ARG A 33 -7.87 -7.82 -10.27
CA ARG A 33 -7.46 -9.24 -10.34
C ARG A 33 -8.34 -10.14 -9.47
N TYR A 34 -8.80 -9.63 -8.33
CA TYR A 34 -9.61 -10.33 -7.36
C TYR A 34 -10.89 -9.52 -7.09
N PRO A 35 -11.96 -9.72 -7.87
CA PRO A 35 -13.21 -8.98 -7.69
C PRO A 35 -13.99 -9.37 -6.43
N ASN A 36 -13.65 -10.50 -5.81
CA ASN A 36 -14.18 -10.88 -4.50
C ASN A 36 -13.38 -10.17 -3.41
N ASP A 37 -14.06 -9.43 -2.54
CA ASP A 37 -13.41 -8.58 -1.53
C ASP A 37 -12.61 -9.38 -0.50
N GLU A 38 -13.09 -10.56 -0.09
CA GLU A 38 -12.43 -11.40 0.91
C GLU A 38 -11.12 -11.98 0.35
N GLU A 39 -11.18 -12.51 -0.88
CA GLU A 39 -10.02 -13.02 -1.60
C GLU A 39 -9.00 -11.90 -1.88
N ASN A 40 -9.48 -10.73 -2.32
CA ASN A 40 -8.63 -9.56 -2.54
C ASN A 40 -7.86 -9.17 -1.27
N LEU A 41 -8.56 -9.03 -0.16
CA LEU A 41 -7.96 -8.67 1.12
C LEU A 41 -6.90 -9.68 1.54
N GLU A 42 -7.21 -10.98 1.46
CA GLU A 42 -6.28 -12.05 1.81
C GLU A 42 -4.96 -11.94 1.04
N TYR A 43 -5.02 -11.78 -0.29
CA TYR A 43 -3.80 -11.67 -1.09
C TYR A 43 -3.13 -10.30 -1.01
N GLN A 44 -3.88 -9.23 -0.73
CA GLN A 44 -3.33 -7.88 -0.61
C GLN A 44 -2.57 -7.71 0.72
N PHE A 45 -2.96 -8.44 1.78
CA PHE A 45 -2.23 -8.43 3.05
C PHE A 45 -0.76 -8.81 2.91
N GLU A 46 -0.43 -9.80 2.08
CA GLU A 46 0.96 -10.22 1.84
C GLU A 46 1.85 -9.06 1.33
N VAL A 47 1.31 -8.21 0.45
CA VAL A 47 2.02 -7.03 -0.07
C VAL A 47 2.14 -5.95 1.00
N TYR A 48 1.08 -5.72 1.77
CA TYR A 48 1.10 -4.74 2.86
C TYR A 48 2.07 -5.15 3.98
N ASP A 49 2.18 -6.44 4.28
CA ASP A 49 3.12 -6.99 5.25
C ASP A 49 4.57 -6.85 4.77
N ALA A 50 4.84 -7.13 3.49
CA ALA A 50 6.15 -6.87 2.90
C ALA A 50 6.53 -5.37 2.96
N LEU A 51 5.58 -4.48 2.65
CA LEU A 51 5.79 -3.04 2.73
C LEU A 51 5.98 -2.56 4.19
N TYR A 52 5.26 -3.17 5.14
CA TYR A 52 5.44 -2.93 6.57
C TYR A 52 6.85 -3.32 7.03
N ALA A 53 7.32 -4.51 6.66
CA ALA A 53 8.66 -4.99 6.97
C ALA A 53 9.74 -4.06 6.40
N TRP A 54 9.56 -3.59 5.17
CA TRP A 54 10.44 -2.58 4.58
C TRP A 54 10.39 -1.26 5.35
N CYS A 55 9.21 -0.77 5.72
CA CYS A 55 9.07 0.44 6.55
C CYS A 55 9.82 0.30 7.89
N ARG A 56 9.75 -0.88 8.53
CA ARG A 56 10.48 -1.16 9.78
C ARG A 56 11.98 -1.09 9.58
N LEU A 57 12.50 -1.57 8.45
CA LEU A 57 13.91 -1.45 8.10
C LEU A 57 14.34 0.02 7.91
N GLN A 58 13.51 0.85 7.27
CA GLN A 58 13.81 2.28 7.10
C GLN A 58 13.89 3.01 8.44
N VAL A 59 12.96 2.73 9.35
CA VAL A 59 12.95 3.34 10.69
C VAL A 59 14.15 2.87 11.52
N ALA A 60 14.57 1.61 11.40
CA ALA A 60 15.73 1.09 12.13
C ALA A 60 17.09 1.59 11.60
N LYS A 61 17.14 2.09 10.37
CA LYS A 61 18.35 2.65 9.74
C LYS A 61 18.53 4.14 10.02
N GLY A 62 17.48 4.84 10.45
CA GLY A 62 17.53 6.25 10.86
C GLY A 62 17.76 6.38 12.36
#